data_AF-A0AAW0QGC0-F1
#
_entry.id   AF-A0AAW0QGC0-F1
#
_cell.length_a   1.000
_cell.length_b   1.000
_cell.length_c   1.000
_cell.angle_alpha   90.00
_cell.angle_beta   90.00
_cell.angle_gamma   90.00
#
_symmetry.space_group_name_H-M   'P 1'
#
loop_
_entity.id
_entity.type
_entity.pdbx_description
1 polymer ?
#
loop_
_entity_poly.entity_id
_entity_poly.type
_entity_poly.pdbx_seq_one_letter_code
_entity_poly.pdbx_strand_id
1 'polypeptide(L)'
;MGIIAASTKEPNVSVRGGHQRSEVLSRLGPAVQVALQFQRILSVVSLSVLLRTYFLASHLLFVSKLVAWQALLASRFVLFKTAVASGIASQAAWNCKSARRLRKKCEYEFYTFILGAGGNNLFCMMFWPGWWLMGFVTLAIWSCVG
;
A
#
# COMPACT_ATOMS: atom_id res chain seq x y z
N MET A 1 -73.94 36.03 33.59
CA MET A 1 -74.64 35.25 34.64
C MET A 1 -74.91 33.86 34.09
N GLY A 2 -74.19 32.84 34.57
CA GLY A 2 -74.39 31.46 34.15
C GLY A 2 -73.66 30.53 35.12
N ILE A 3 -74.43 29.91 36.00
CA ILE A 3 -73.98 29.00 37.06
C ILE A 3 -74.23 27.57 36.58
N ILE A 4 -73.16 26.77 36.59
CA ILE A 4 -73.00 25.33 36.87
C ILE A 4 -73.86 24.33 36.07
N ALA A 5 -73.16 23.38 35.43
CA ALA A 5 -73.56 21.99 35.43
C ALA A 5 -72.38 21.13 35.92
N ALA A 6 -72.61 20.40 37.00
CA ALA A 6 -71.68 19.43 37.58
C ALA A 6 -71.59 18.18 36.69
N SER A 7 -70.40 17.58 36.58
CA SER A 7 -70.25 16.22 36.06
C SER A 7 -69.18 15.44 36.82
N THR A 8 -69.71 14.60 37.70
CA THR A 8 -69.21 13.38 38.34
C THR A 8 -68.10 12.62 37.58
N LYS A 9 -66.94 12.44 38.22
CA LYS A 9 -66.29 11.13 38.53
C LYS A 9 -64.82 11.30 38.94
N GLU A 10 -64.51 10.88 40.16
CA GLU A 10 -63.15 10.43 40.48
C GLU A 10 -62.84 9.12 39.72
N PRO A 11 -61.57 8.88 39.36
CA PRO A 11 -60.94 7.66 39.85
C PRO A 11 -59.65 8.00 40.60
N ASN A 12 -59.79 7.90 41.90
CA ASN A 12 -58.82 8.11 42.95
C ASN A 12 -57.80 6.95 43.04
N VAL A 13 -57.02 6.70 41.96
CA VAL A 13 -56.04 5.57 41.93
C VAL A 13 -54.63 5.93 41.44
N SER A 14 -54.35 7.15 40.95
CA SER A 14 -52.97 7.51 40.54
C SER A 14 -52.20 8.41 41.52
N VAL A 15 -52.83 8.90 42.60
CA VAL A 15 -52.21 9.88 43.52
C VAL A 15 -51.08 9.28 44.37
N ARG A 16 -51.14 7.97 44.69
CA ARG A 16 -50.08 7.31 45.48
C ARG A 16 -48.80 7.05 44.69
N GLY A 17 -48.92 6.83 43.38
CA GLY A 17 -47.77 6.64 42.48
C GLY A 17 -47.00 7.93 42.21
N GLY A 18 -47.71 9.07 42.16
CA GLY A 18 -47.09 10.40 41.99
C GLY A 18 -46.25 10.82 43.19
N HIS A 19 -46.76 10.62 44.42
CA HIS A 19 -46.05 10.99 45.65
C HIS A 19 -44.81 10.11 45.91
N GLN A 20 -44.93 8.81 45.66
CA GLN A 20 -43.81 7.87 45.79
C GLN A 20 -42.76 8.06 44.69
N ARG A 21 -43.18 8.36 43.44
CA ARG A 21 -42.24 8.80 42.40
C ARG A 21 -41.56 10.10 42.78
N SER A 22 -42.28 11.09 43.31
CA SER A 22 -41.67 12.37 43.69
C SER A 22 -40.72 12.24 44.86
N GLU A 23 -40.95 11.35 45.83
CA GLU A 23 -39.98 11.05 46.90
C GLU A 23 -38.74 10.35 46.37
N VAL A 24 -38.91 9.36 45.49
CA VAL A 24 -37.79 8.65 44.86
C VAL A 24 -37.01 9.58 43.93
N LEU A 25 -37.69 10.44 43.15
CA LEU A 25 -37.08 11.50 42.33
C LEU A 25 -36.45 12.60 43.17
N SER A 26 -36.99 12.92 44.35
CA SER A 26 -36.41 13.90 45.27
C SER A 26 -35.14 13.37 45.93
N ARG A 27 -35.08 12.06 46.23
CA ARG A 27 -33.87 11.40 46.74
C ARG A 27 -32.84 11.07 45.65
N LEU A 28 -33.26 10.70 44.44
CA LEU A 28 -32.36 10.44 43.31
C LEU A 28 -31.91 11.72 42.60
N GLY A 29 -32.69 12.80 42.65
CA GLY A 29 -32.35 14.09 42.03
C GLY A 29 -30.93 14.57 42.33
N PRO A 30 -30.50 14.65 43.60
CA PRO A 30 -29.13 15.04 43.93
C PRO A 30 -28.08 14.01 43.46
N ALA A 31 -28.37 12.70 43.56
CA ALA A 31 -27.45 11.66 43.08
C ALA A 31 -27.26 11.70 41.55
N VAL A 32 -28.34 11.93 40.80
CA VAL A 32 -28.31 12.09 39.33
C VAL A 32 -27.60 13.39 38.95
N GLN A 33 -27.80 14.48 39.68
CA GLN A 33 -27.05 15.72 39.44
C GLN A 33 -25.55 15.52 39.66
N VAL A 34 -25.14 14.81 40.71
CA VAL A 34 -23.72 14.48 40.94
C VAL A 34 -23.18 13.60 39.81
N ALA A 35 -23.91 12.57 39.40
CA ALA A 35 -23.52 11.70 38.28
C ALA A 35 -23.36 12.48 36.96
N LEU A 36 -24.27 13.42 36.66
CA LEU A 36 -24.19 14.29 35.48
C LEU A 36 -23.00 15.25 35.55
N GLN A 37 -22.65 15.78 36.72
CA GLN A 37 -21.45 16.60 36.90
C GLN A 37 -20.18 15.81 36.65
N PHE A 38 -20.08 14.59 37.19
CA PHE A 38 -18.96 13.69 36.90
C PHE A 38 -18.88 13.34 35.42
N GLN A 39 -20.00 13.00 34.78
CA GLN A 39 -20.05 12.73 33.35
C GLN A 39 -19.62 13.94 32.52
N ARG A 40 -20.01 15.15 32.91
CA ARG A 40 -19.63 16.40 32.23
C ARG A 40 -18.14 16.67 32.36
N ILE A 41 -17.57 16.52 33.56
CA ILE A 41 -16.13 16.71 33.80
C ILE A 41 -15.34 15.65 33.02
N LEU A 42 -15.74 14.38 33.11
CA LEU A 42 -15.10 13.28 32.38
C LEU A 42 -15.16 13.50 30.87
N SER A 43 -16.29 14.00 30.36
CA SER A 43 -16.47 14.32 28.94
C SER A 43 -15.57 15.48 28.48
N VAL A 44 -15.39 16.52 29.29
CA VAL A 44 -14.51 17.65 28.93
C VAL A 44 -13.04 17.22 28.96
N VAL A 45 -12.65 16.45 29.97
CA VAL A 45 -11.29 15.92 30.10
C VAL A 45 -10.98 14.98 28.94
N SER A 46 -11.88 14.04 28.62
CA SER A 46 -11.67 13.10 27.51
C SER A 46 -11.58 13.80 26.16
N LEU A 47 -12.45 14.79 25.88
CA LEU A 47 -12.37 15.60 24.66
C LEU A 47 -11.03 16.36 24.57
N SER A 48 -10.58 16.93 25.69
CA SER A 48 -9.31 17.66 25.73
C SER A 48 -8.09 16.76 25.49
N VAL A 49 -8.11 15.54 26.04
CA VAL A 49 -7.06 14.53 25.82
C VAL A 49 -7.08 14.08 24.37
N LEU A 50 -8.26 13.76 23.82
CA LEU A 50 -8.42 13.33 22.43
C LEU A 50 -7.93 14.39 21.45
N LEU A 51 -8.31 15.66 21.65
CA LEU A 51 -7.84 16.79 20.86
C LEU A 51 -6.31 16.89 20.91
N ARG A 52 -5.71 16.85 22.11
CA ARG A 52 -4.25 16.93 22.27
C ARG A 52 -3.53 15.76 21.59
N THR A 53 -4.02 14.54 21.77
CA THR A 53 -3.43 13.35 21.13
C THR A 53 -3.58 13.40 19.61
N TYR A 54 -4.71 13.91 19.11
CA TYR A 54 -4.96 14.09 17.68
C TYR A 54 -4.03 15.15 17.09
N PHE A 55 -3.87 16.30 17.75
CA PHE A 55 -2.92 17.33 17.33
C PHE A 55 -1.49 16.80 17.31
N LEU A 56 -1.07 16.07 18.35
CA LEU A 56 0.25 15.45 18.39
C LEU A 56 0.44 14.45 17.24
N ALA A 57 -0.54 13.56 17.03
CA ALA A 57 -0.49 12.56 15.97
C ALA A 57 -0.45 13.22 14.58
N SER A 58 -1.26 14.25 14.37
CA SER A 58 -1.28 15.02 13.12
C SER A 58 0.06 15.70 12.85
N HIS A 59 0.67 16.33 13.86
CA HIS A 59 2.01 16.92 13.75
C HIS A 59 3.08 15.87 13.47
N LEU A 60 3.07 14.74 14.19
CA LEU A 60 4.00 13.63 13.96
C LEU A 60 3.89 13.09 12.53
N LEU A 61 2.66 12.91 12.03
CA LEU A 61 2.41 12.50 10.65
C LEU A 61 2.92 13.53 9.66
N PHE A 62 2.70 14.82 9.91
CA PHE A 62 3.20 15.89 9.03
C PHE A 62 4.73 15.91 8.97
N VAL A 63 5.39 15.84 10.13
CA VAL A 63 6.86 15.77 10.22
C VAL A 63 7.38 14.52 9.51
N SER A 64 6.75 13.35 9.74
CA SER A 64 7.16 12.10 9.08
C SER A 64 7.03 12.19 7.55
N LYS A 65 5.97 12.82 7.05
CA LYS A 65 5.78 13.05 5.61
C LYS A 65 6.82 14.02 5.05
N LEU A 66 7.16 15.08 5.78
CA LEU A 66 8.20 16.02 5.38
C LEU A 66 9.56 15.34 5.27
N VAL A 67 9.92 14.53 6.28
CA VAL A 67 11.15 13.75 6.30
C VAL A 67 11.16 12.71 5.17
N ALA A 68 10.06 11.99 4.96
CA ALA A 68 9.94 11.03 3.87
C ALA A 68 10.08 11.72 2.50
N TRP A 69 9.48 12.89 2.33
CA TRP A 69 9.61 13.69 1.11
C TRP A 69 11.05 14.15 0.87
N GLN A 70 11.73 14.64 1.91
CA GLN A 70 13.15 15.01 1.85
C GLN A 70 14.04 13.80 1.51
N ALA A 71 13.79 12.64 2.13
CA ALA A 71 14.51 11.41 1.84
C ALA A 71 14.27 10.93 0.39
N LEU A 72 13.05 11.05 -0.12
CA LEU A 72 12.73 10.76 -1.51
C LEU A 72 13.45 11.71 -2.47
N LEU A 73 13.49 13.01 -2.18
CA LEU A 73 14.25 13.96 -2.98
C LEU A 73 15.75 13.65 -2.95
N ALA A 74 16.32 13.45 -1.76
CA ALA A 74 17.73 13.13 -1.60
C ALA A 74 18.11 11.84 -2.34
N SER A 75 17.34 10.76 -2.19
CA SER A 75 17.56 9.50 -2.90
C SER A 75 17.47 9.69 -4.42
N ARG A 76 16.50 10.46 -4.92
CA ARG A 76 16.39 10.79 -6.36
C ARG A 76 17.61 11.53 -6.87
N PHE A 77 18.13 12.50 -6.13
CA PHE A 77 19.36 13.21 -6.48
C PHE A 77 20.57 12.27 -6.51
N VAL A 78 20.72 11.42 -5.50
CA VAL A 78 21.80 10.43 -5.44
C VAL A 78 21.71 9.43 -6.60
N LEU A 79 20.51 8.89 -6.87
CA LEU A 79 20.25 7.99 -8.00
C LEU A 79 20.59 8.65 -9.35
N PHE A 80 20.21 9.90 -9.55
CA PHE A 80 20.52 10.62 -10.79
C PHE A 80 22.04 10.84 -10.94
N LYS A 81 22.72 11.29 -9.88
CA LYS A 81 24.17 11.52 -9.90
C LYS A 81 24.96 10.22 -10.12
N THR A 82 24.55 9.14 -9.46
CA THR A 82 25.17 7.83 -9.65
C THR A 82 24.92 7.27 -11.04
N ALA A 83 23.70 7.42 -11.60
CA ALA A 83 23.39 7.00 -12.96
C ALA A 83 24.20 7.78 -14.02
N VAL A 84 24.34 9.09 -13.86
CA VAL A 84 25.18 9.93 -14.74
C VAL A 84 26.64 9.53 -14.61
N ALA A 85 27.15 9.38 -13.39
CA ALA A 85 28.53 8.96 -13.15
C ALA A 85 28.82 7.56 -13.71
N SER A 86 27.89 6.61 -13.55
CA SER A 86 28.03 5.26 -14.12
C SER A 86 27.97 5.30 -15.64
N GLY A 87 27.14 6.15 -16.24
CA GLY A 87 27.10 6.36 -17.68
C GLY A 87 28.45 6.85 -18.21
N ILE A 88 29.00 7.89 -17.59
CA ILE A 88 30.32 8.45 -17.94
C ILE A 88 31.42 7.39 -17.73
N ALA A 89 31.41 6.67 -16.62
CA ALA A 89 32.38 5.62 -16.34
C ALA A 89 32.29 4.47 -17.34
N SER A 90 31.06 4.05 -17.73
CA SER A 90 30.86 3.02 -18.75
C SER A 90 31.35 3.49 -20.11
N GLN A 91 31.13 4.75 -20.47
CA GLN A 91 31.59 5.32 -21.73
C GLN A 91 33.11 5.44 -21.75
N ALA A 92 33.73 5.82 -20.63
CA ALA A 92 35.18 5.84 -20.47
C ALA A 92 35.78 4.42 -20.56
N ALA A 93 35.15 3.44 -19.91
CA ALA A 93 35.54 2.04 -19.99
C ALA A 93 35.37 1.50 -21.42
N TRP A 94 34.31 1.88 -22.13
CA TRP A 94 34.07 1.49 -23.51
C TRP A 94 35.08 2.09 -24.48
N ASN A 95 35.48 3.35 -24.26
CA ASN A 95 36.47 4.05 -25.08
C ASN A 95 37.92 3.65 -24.76
N CYS A 96 38.16 2.82 -23.74
CA CYS A 96 39.51 2.43 -23.38
C CYS A 96 40.16 1.56 -24.47
N LYS A 97 41.49 1.66 -24.59
CA LYS A 97 42.27 0.93 -25.60
C LYS A 97 42.11 -0.60 -25.46
N SER A 98 41.90 -1.09 -24.24
CA SER A 98 41.67 -2.51 -23.97
C SER A 98 40.32 -2.99 -24.54
N ALA A 99 39.24 -2.28 -24.25
CA ALA A 99 37.90 -2.59 -24.78
C ALA A 99 37.87 -2.53 -26.31
N ARG A 100 38.53 -1.53 -26.92
CA ARG A 100 38.65 -1.44 -28.39
C ARG A 100 39.42 -2.62 -29.00
N ARG A 101 40.48 -3.09 -28.33
CA ARG A 101 41.23 -4.29 -28.77
C ARG A 101 40.40 -5.54 -28.61
N LEU A 102 39.71 -5.69 -27.49
CA LEU A 102 38.85 -6.83 -27.21
C LEU A 102 37.70 -6.91 -28.22
N ARG A 103 37.08 -5.77 -28.56
CA ARG A 103 36.06 -5.69 -29.60
C ARG A 103 36.58 -6.13 -30.96
N LYS A 104 37.72 -5.61 -31.41
CA LYS A 104 38.34 -6.03 -32.68
C LYS A 104 38.70 -7.52 -32.67
N LYS A 105 39.15 -8.04 -31.53
CA LYS A 105 39.46 -9.47 -31.36
C LYS A 105 38.20 -10.32 -31.44
N CYS A 106 37.12 -9.94 -30.76
CA CYS A 106 35.83 -10.63 -30.84
C CYS A 106 35.23 -10.54 -32.24
N GLU A 107 35.29 -9.38 -32.91
CA GLU A 107 34.85 -9.24 -34.31
C GLU A 107 35.66 -10.17 -35.22
N TYR A 108 36.99 -10.19 -35.08
CA TYR A 108 37.85 -11.09 -35.83
C TYR A 108 37.54 -12.57 -35.56
N GLU A 109 37.42 -12.97 -34.29
CA GLU A 109 37.07 -14.34 -33.91
C GLU A 109 35.67 -14.73 -34.39
N PHE A 110 34.72 -13.80 -34.40
CA PHE A 110 33.38 -14.03 -34.91
C PHE A 110 33.39 -14.22 -36.44
N TYR A 111 34.12 -13.38 -37.17
CA TYR A 111 34.27 -13.55 -38.62
C TYR A 111 35.03 -14.83 -38.96
N THR A 112 36.12 -15.17 -38.24
CA THR A 112 36.84 -16.42 -38.49
C THR A 112 36.04 -17.64 -38.05
N PHE A 113 35.18 -17.51 -37.04
CA PHE A 113 34.26 -18.58 -36.67
C PHE A 113 33.22 -18.81 -37.77
N ILE A 114 32.58 -17.76 -38.30
CA ILE A 114 31.53 -17.88 -39.33
C ILE A 114 32.09 -18.21 -40.71
N LEU A 115 33.17 -17.57 -41.15
CA LEU A 115 33.77 -17.82 -42.47
C LEU A 115 34.75 -18.98 -42.47
N GLY A 116 35.27 -19.38 -41.31
CA GLY A 116 36.18 -20.51 -41.19
C GLY A 116 35.46 -21.85 -41.06
N ALA A 117 36.22 -22.85 -40.62
CA ALA A 117 35.72 -24.23 -40.49
C ALA A 117 34.51 -24.36 -39.55
N GLY A 118 34.39 -23.47 -38.55
CA GLY A 118 33.29 -23.47 -37.58
C GLY A 118 31.93 -23.17 -38.21
N GLY A 119 31.85 -22.19 -39.11
CA GLY A 119 30.60 -21.80 -39.76
C GLY A 119 30.14 -22.82 -40.78
N ASN A 120 31.06 -23.40 -41.55
CA ASN A 120 30.73 -24.53 -42.41
C ASN A 120 30.23 -25.73 -41.57
N ASN A 121 30.85 -26.00 -40.42
CA ASN A 121 30.40 -27.07 -39.52
C ASN A 121 29.04 -26.77 -38.88
N LEU A 122 28.75 -25.50 -38.55
CA LEU A 122 27.45 -25.03 -38.08
C LEU A 122 26.37 -25.17 -39.14
N PHE A 123 26.64 -24.76 -40.39
CA PHE A 123 25.73 -24.96 -41.51
C PHE A 123 25.53 -26.45 -41.81
N CYS A 124 26.59 -27.26 -41.78
CA CYS A 124 26.48 -28.71 -41.92
C CYS A 124 25.65 -29.35 -40.80
N MET A 125 25.84 -28.93 -39.54
CA MET A 125 25.02 -29.42 -38.42
C MET A 125 23.56 -28.99 -38.55
N MET A 126 23.29 -27.76 -38.99
CA MET A 126 21.93 -27.22 -39.08
C MET A 126 21.16 -27.78 -40.28
N PHE A 127 21.84 -28.01 -41.41
CA PHE A 127 21.29 -28.67 -42.60
C PHE A 127 21.59 -30.17 -42.63
N TRP A 128 22.01 -30.75 -41.50
CA TRP A 128 22.29 -32.18 -41.44
C TRP A 128 21.00 -32.95 -41.74
N PRO A 129 20.98 -33.86 -42.73
CA PRO A 129 19.76 -34.57 -43.17
C PRO A 129 19.12 -35.42 -42.05
N GLY A 130 19.89 -35.77 -41.03
CA GLY A 130 19.42 -36.44 -39.81
C GLY A 130 18.37 -35.66 -39.01
N TRP A 131 18.34 -34.32 -39.04
CA TRP A 131 17.28 -33.54 -38.37
C TRP A 131 15.93 -33.69 -39.07
N TRP A 132 15.96 -33.69 -40.41
CA TRP A 132 14.77 -33.95 -41.21
C TRP A 132 14.24 -35.36 -40.94
N LEU A 133 15.13 -36.36 -40.92
CA LEU A 133 14.79 -37.74 -40.56
C LEU A 133 14.17 -37.86 -39.17
N MET A 134 14.77 -37.22 -38.16
CA MET A 134 14.19 -37.17 -36.82
C MET A 134 12.80 -36.53 -36.84
N GLY A 135 12.64 -35.36 -37.49
CA GLY A 135 11.35 -34.67 -37.60
C GLY A 135 10.26 -35.50 -38.29
N PHE A 136 10.59 -36.21 -39.36
CA PHE A 136 9.65 -37.13 -40.02
C PHE A 136 9.26 -38.29 -39.12
N VAL A 137 10.20 -38.85 -38.36
CA VAL A 137 9.91 -39.92 -37.40
C VAL A 137 9.00 -39.42 -36.28
N THR A 138 9.25 -38.23 -35.71
CA THR A 138 8.35 -37.67 -34.69
C THR A 138 6.96 -37.37 -35.25
N LEU A 139 6.87 -36.84 -36.47
CA LEU A 139 5.58 -36.60 -37.14
C LEU A 139 4.83 -37.91 -37.44
N ALA A 140 5.53 -38.96 -37.86
CA ALA A 140 4.94 -40.26 -38.10
C ALA A 140 4.43 -40.91 -36.80
N ILE A 141 5.21 -40.84 -35.72
CA ILE A 141 4.79 -41.30 -34.39
C ILE A 141 3.58 -40.51 -33.91
N TRP A 142 3.60 -39.18 -34.04
CA TRP A 142 2.47 -38.32 -33.67
C TRP A 142 1.21 -38.68 -34.46
N SER A 143 1.34 -38.93 -35.76
CA SER A 143 0.20 -39.27 -36.64
C SER A 143 -0.35 -40.68 -36.40
N CYS A 144 0.41 -41.57 -35.75
CA CYS A 144 -0.02 -42.92 -35.38
C CYS A 144 -0.60 -42.99 -33.95
N VAL A 145 -0.33 -41.99 -33.11
CA VAL A 145 -0.78 -41.93 -31.71
C VAL A 145 -1.99 -41.01 -31.52
N GLY A 146 -2.27 -40.11 -32.46
CA GLY A 146 -3.52 -39.34 -32.55
C GLY A 146 -4.57 -40.03 -33.41
#